data_AF-A0A971NA48-F1
#
_entry.id   AF-A0A971NA48-F1
#
_cell.length_a   1.000
_cell.length_b   1.000
_cell.length_c   1.000
_cell.angle_alpha   90.00
_cell.angle_beta   90.00
_cell.angle_gamma   90.00
#
_symmetry.space_group_name_H-M   'P 1'
#
loop_
_entity.id
_entity.type
_entity.pdbx_description
1 polymer ?
#
loop_
_entity_poly.entity_id
_entity_poly.type
_entity_poly.pdbx_seq_one_letter_code
_entity_poly.pdbx_strand_id
1 'polypeptide(L)'
;VIIALGIIMAAGVAGVPGGGIIMSAVLLQVMGLPLDIVPWIAGIYYLIDMPNTMLNVTGDTVGMVTVASLMNELDLGVYNSKK
;
A
#
# COMPACT_ATOMS: atom_id res chain seq x y z
N VAL A 1 3.01 -9.59 -15.48
CA VAL A 1 1.54 -9.65 -15.28
C VAL A 1 1.18 -9.58 -13.79
N ILE A 2 1.72 -10.46 -12.94
CA ILE A 2 1.38 -10.51 -11.50
C ILE A 2 1.61 -9.17 -10.78
N ILE A 3 2.77 -8.53 -11.00
CA ILE A 3 3.08 -7.22 -10.38
C ILE A 3 2.07 -6.14 -10.82
N ALA A 4 1.74 -6.09 -12.11
CA ALA A 4 0.77 -5.13 -12.63
C ALA A 4 -0.65 -5.38 -12.08
N LEU A 5 -1.09 -6.63 -12.00
CA LEU A 5 -2.36 -6.99 -11.37
C LEU A 5 -2.38 -6.64 -9.88
N GLY A 6 -1.26 -6.86 -9.18
CA GLY A 6 -1.10 -6.46 -7.79
C GLY A 6 -1.23 -4.94 -7.59
N ILE A 7 -0.59 -4.14 -8.47
CA ILE A 7 -0.71 -2.67 -8.42
C ILE A 7 -2.16 -2.23 -8.63
N ILE A 8 -2.86 -2.80 -9.62
CA ILE A 8 -4.27 -2.46 -9.89
C ILE A 8 -5.16 -2.86 -8.71
N MET A 9 -4.97 -4.05 -8.16
CA MET A 9 -5.77 -4.53 -7.03
C MET A 9 -5.48 -3.77 -5.74
N ALA A 10 -4.27 -3.22 -5.55
CA ALA A 10 -3.95 -2.42 -4.37
C ALA A 10 -4.87 -1.20 -4.22
N ALA A 11 -5.30 -0.60 -5.34
CA ALA A 11 -6.29 0.49 -5.32
C ALA A 11 -7.68 0.04 -4.82
N GLY A 12 -8.04 -1.23 -4.99
CA GLY A 12 -9.33 -1.79 -4.59
C GLY A 12 -9.46 -2.10 -3.10
N VAL A 13 -8.38 -1.98 -2.32
CA VAL A 13 -8.32 -2.40 -0.91
C VAL A 13 -7.80 -1.25 -0.01
N ALA A 14 -7.98 -0.01 -0.46
CA ALA A 14 -7.50 1.16 0.28
C ALA A 14 -8.17 1.27 1.66
N GLY A 15 -7.36 1.31 2.73
CA GLY A 15 -7.79 1.64 4.08
C GLY A 15 -8.57 0.55 4.85
N VAL A 16 -8.62 -0.68 4.34
CA VAL A 16 -9.34 -1.79 5.00
C VAL A 16 -8.36 -2.67 5.80
N PRO A 17 -8.49 -2.75 7.14
CA PRO A 17 -7.72 -3.71 7.94
C PRO A 17 -8.02 -5.14 7.48
N GLY A 18 -6.98 -5.96 7.29
CA GLY A 18 -7.17 -7.33 6.79
C GLY A 18 -7.30 -7.46 5.26
N GLY A 19 -7.33 -6.34 4.53
CA GLY A 19 -7.64 -6.33 3.11
C GLY A 19 -6.66 -7.10 2.23
N GLY A 20 -5.38 -7.13 2.59
CA GLY A 20 -4.37 -7.89 1.86
C GLY A 20 -4.56 -9.40 1.90
N ILE A 21 -5.31 -9.94 2.88
CA ILE A 21 -5.68 -11.36 2.91
C ILE A 21 -6.65 -11.67 1.76
N ILE A 22 -7.67 -10.83 1.59
CA ILE A 22 -8.66 -10.95 0.52
C ILE A 22 -7.99 -10.77 -0.85
N MET A 23 -7.14 -9.76 -0.97
CA MET A 23 -6.35 -9.51 -2.19
C MET A 23 -5.47 -10.71 -2.57
N SER A 24 -4.83 -11.34 -1.59
CA SER A 24 -4.01 -12.53 -1.81
C SER A 24 -4.84 -13.72 -2.32
N ALA A 25 -6.03 -13.95 -1.77
CA ALA A 25 -6.94 -15.00 -2.23
C ALA A 25 -7.41 -14.76 -3.67
N VAL A 26 -7.78 -13.51 -4.01
CA VAL A 26 -8.19 -13.13 -5.37
C VAL A 26 -7.02 -13.31 -6.35
N LEU A 27 -5.81 -12.89 -5.99
CA LEU A 27 -4.63 -13.03 -6.85
C LEU A 27 -4.31 -14.51 -7.14
N LEU A 28 -4.34 -15.36 -6.11
CA LEU A 28 -4.12 -16.81 -6.27
C LEU A 28 -5.20 -17.45 -7.15
N GLN A 29 -6.46 -17.05 -6.97
CA GLN A 29 -7.57 -17.54 -7.78
C GLN A 29 -7.43 -17.15 -9.26
N VAL A 30 -7.05 -15.90 -9.56
CA VAL A 30 -6.78 -15.42 -10.93
C VAL A 30 -5.61 -16.18 -11.57
N MET A 31 -4.64 -16.63 -10.78
CA MET A 31 -3.52 -17.44 -11.23
C MET A 31 -3.85 -18.94 -11.35
N GLY A 32 -5.03 -19.38 -10.93
CA GLY A 32 -5.41 -20.80 -10.89
C GLY A 32 -4.63 -21.60 -9.84
N LEU A 33 -4.12 -20.95 -8.79
CA LEU A 33 -3.35 -21.59 -7.73
C LEU A 33 -4.24 -22.02 -6.53
N PRO A 34 -3.83 -23.05 -5.77
CA PRO A 34 -4.55 -23.49 -4.57
C PRO A 34 -4.64 -22.38 -3.52
N LEU A 35 -5.80 -22.28 -2.86
CA LEU A 35 -6.07 -21.29 -1.80
C LEU A 35 -5.63 -21.74 -0.41
N ASP A 36 -5.10 -22.97 -0.28
CA ASP A 36 -4.65 -23.57 0.99
C ASP A 36 -3.56 -22.75 1.69
N ILE A 37 -2.89 -21.85 0.96
CA ILE A 37 -1.84 -20.95 1.46
C ILE A 37 -2.43 -19.70 2.13
N VAL A 38 -3.66 -19.29 1.81
CA VAL A 38 -4.29 -18.07 2.36
C VAL A 38 -4.38 -18.06 3.89
N PRO A 39 -4.72 -19.16 4.58
CA PRO A 39 -4.71 -19.21 6.05
C PRO A 39 -3.32 -18.94 6.66
N TRP A 40 -2.24 -19.36 5.99
CA TRP A 40 -0.88 -19.07 6.44
C TRP A 40 -0.56 -17.57 6.33
N ILE A 41 -0.98 -16.93 5.23
CA ILE A 41 -0.86 -15.49 5.03
C ILE A 41 -1.65 -14.75 6.10
N ALA A 42 -2.89 -15.17 6.37
CA ALA A 42 -3.74 -14.60 7.40
C ALA A 42 -3.10 -14.68 8.80
N GLY A 43 -2.41 -15.79 9.10
CA GLY A 43 -1.72 -15.98 10.39
C GLY A 43 -0.62 -14.97 10.68
N ILE A 44 0.13 -14.53 9.66
CA ILE A 44 1.19 -13.50 9.82
C ILE A 44 0.67 -12.09 9.52
N TYR A 45 -0.55 -11.95 9.00
CA TYR A 45 -1.07 -10.71 8.44
C TYR A 45 -1.01 -9.54 9.42
N TYR A 46 -1.33 -9.78 10.70
CA TYR A 46 -1.27 -8.75 11.73
C TYR A 46 0.10 -8.07 11.87
N LEU A 47 1.20 -8.79 11.63
CA LEU A 47 2.55 -8.23 11.71
C LEU A 47 2.92 -7.43 10.46
N ILE A 48 2.42 -7.82 9.29
CA ILE A 48 2.77 -7.20 8.00
C ILE A 48 1.83 -6.05 7.61
N ASP A 49 0.60 -6.03 8.13
CA ASP A 49 -0.41 -5.02 7.78
C ASP A 49 -0.06 -3.63 8.33
N MET A 50 0.46 -3.58 9.55
CA MET A 50 0.86 -2.34 10.21
C MET A 50 1.97 -1.59 9.43
N PRO A 51 3.12 -2.22 9.07
CA PRO A 51 4.13 -1.54 8.27
C PRO A 51 3.64 -1.21 6.86
N ASN A 52 2.78 -2.04 6.23
CA ASN A 52 2.20 -1.72 4.92
C ASN A 52 1.37 -0.44 4.97
N THR A 53 0.52 -0.30 5.98
CA THR A 53 -0.28 0.92 6.17
C THR A 53 0.61 2.14 6.41
N MET A 54 1.64 2.00 7.26
CA MET A 54 2.60 3.06 7.54
C MET A 54 3.36 3.51 6.29
N LEU A 55 3.82 2.57 5.46
CA LEU A 55 4.52 2.87 4.21
C LEU A 55 3.61 3.54 3.19
N ASN A 56 2.34 3.13 3.07
CA ASN A 56 1.37 3.77 2.18
C ASN A 56 1.16 5.24 2.54
N VAL A 57 0.90 5.54 3.82
CA VAL A 57 0.73 6.93 4.29
C VAL A 57 2.02 7.75 4.13
N THR A 58 3.18 7.14 4.41
CA THR A 58 4.47 7.82 4.23
C THR A 58 4.70 8.15 2.74
N GLY A 59 4.38 7.21 1.84
CA GLY A 59 4.45 7.41 0.40
C GLY A 59 3.56 8.55 -0.09
N ASP A 60 2.34 8.66 0.44
CA ASP A 60 1.44 9.77 0.12
C ASP A 60 2.04 11.13 0.51
N THR A 61 2.64 11.23 1.71
CA THR A 61 3.28 12.48 2.14
C THR A 61 4.48 12.85 1.27
N VAL A 62 5.32 11.87 0.91
CA VAL A 62 6.45 12.08 -0.01
C VAL A 62 5.97 12.51 -1.38
N GLY A 63 4.93 11.86 -1.90
CA GLY A 63 4.28 12.20 -3.16
C GLY A 63 3.75 13.63 -3.15
N MET A 64 3.03 14.03 -2.10
CA MET A 64 2.52 15.40 -1.96
C MET A 64 3.63 16.44 -1.93
N VAL A 65 4.68 16.26 -1.13
CA VAL A 65 5.81 17.20 -1.08
C VAL A 65 6.50 17.29 -2.45
N THR A 66 6.67 16.16 -3.14
CA THR A 66 7.27 16.12 -4.46
C THR A 66 6.43 16.88 -5.49
N VAL A 67 5.12 16.64 -5.53
CA VAL A 67 4.20 17.32 -6.45
C VAL A 67 4.12 18.82 -6.14
N ALA A 68 3.99 19.21 -4.86
CA ALA A 68 3.97 20.61 -4.46
C ALA A 68 5.26 21.33 -4.85
N SER A 69 6.42 20.68 -4.73
CA SER A 69 7.69 21.25 -5.19
C SER A 69 7.73 21.41 -6.71
N LEU A 70 7.19 20.46 -7.47
CA LEU A 70 7.12 20.55 -8.94
C LEU A 70 6.15 21.65 -9.40
N MET A 71 5.07 21.88 -8.66
CA MET A 71 4.08 22.91 -8.94
C MET A 71 4.47 24.31 -8.42
N ASN A 72 5.62 24.46 -7.75
CA ASN A 72 6.02 25.68 -7.03
C ASN A 72 4.99 26.13 -5.97
N GLU A 73 4.24 25.19 -5.40
CA GLU A 73 3.25 25.41 -4.34
C GLU A 73 3.78 25.04 -2.95
N LEU A 74 5.00 24.46 -2.87
CA LEU A 74 5.62 24.09 -1.60
C LEU A 74 6.19 25.31 -0.88
N ASP A 75 5.68 25.61 0.31
CA ASP A 75 6.25 26.61 1.21
C ASP A 75 7.58 26.09 1.81
N LEU A 76 8.68 26.52 1.21
CA LEU A 76 10.04 26.17 1.65
C LEU A 76 10.42 26.79 2.99
N GLY A 77 9.76 27.88 3.41
CA GLY A 77 9.99 28.51 4.71
C GLY A 77 9.48 27.63 5.84
N VAL A 78 8.27 27.09 5.68
CA VAL A 78 7.68 26.12 6.61
C VAL A 78 8.43 24.78 6.53
N TYR A 79 8.70 24.27 5.33
CA TYR A 79 9.36 22.97 5.14
C TYR A 79 10.78 22.91 5.74
N ASN A 80 11.57 23.98 5.60
CA ASN A 80 12.93 24.04 6.13
C ASN A 80 13.02 24.64 7.54
N SER A 81 11.88 24.98 8.17
CA SER A 81 11.89 25.50 9.52
C SER A 81 12.50 24.48 10.48
N LYS A 82 13.39 24.94 11.37
CA LYS A 82 13.89 24.08 12.45
C LYS A 82 12.72 23.77 13.38
N LYS A 83 12.43 22.47 13.54
CA LYS A 83 11.49 21.97 14.55
C LYS A 83 11.90 22.41 15.95
#